data_AF-A0A8S1K3W4-F1
#
_entry.id   AF-A0A8S1K3W4-F1
#
_cell.length_a   1.000
_cell.length_b   1.000
_cell.length_c   1.000
_cell.angle_alpha   90.00
_cell.angle_beta   90.00
_cell.angle_gamma   90.00
#
_symmetry.space_group_name_H-M   'P 1'
#
loop_
_entity.id
_entity.type
_entity.pdbx_description
1 polymer ?
#
loop_
_entity_poly.entity_id
_entity_poly.type
_entity_poly.pdbx_seq_one_letter_code
_entity_poly.pdbx_strand_id
1 'polypeptide(L)'
;MSNRSKQNASKGPDKGSFPLDHFHECDNEAKQYNVCIQKHENMPKRCRKYQVDYLQCRMNNGLMDKEDLSKLGLGPETSWESEEQEKQFLFDKINKMKTKAMEEVSRKQESSNKQQE
;
A
#
# COMPACT_ATOMS: atom_id res chain seq x y z
N MET A 1 -12.20 1.92 56.21
CA MET A 1 -12.56 2.88 55.14
C MET A 1 -12.26 2.23 53.80
N SER A 2 -13.28 1.73 53.11
CA SER A 2 -13.14 0.91 51.90
C SER A 2 -12.83 1.77 50.68
N ASN A 3 -11.61 1.68 50.17
CA ASN A 3 -11.21 2.29 48.90
C ASN A 3 -11.75 1.46 47.73
N ARG A 4 -12.85 1.92 47.13
CA ARG A 4 -13.37 1.41 45.86
C ARG A 4 -12.47 1.93 44.73
N SER A 5 -11.60 1.07 44.22
CA SER A 5 -10.85 1.32 42.98
C SER A 5 -11.80 1.77 41.88
N LYS A 6 -11.65 3.01 41.42
CA LYS A 6 -12.31 3.53 40.22
C LYS A 6 -11.90 2.64 39.05
N GLN A 7 -12.84 1.83 38.56
CA GLN A 7 -12.70 1.14 37.29
C GLN A 7 -12.60 2.20 36.20
N ASN A 8 -11.52 2.19 35.43
CA ASN A 8 -11.39 2.97 34.21
C ASN A 8 -12.58 2.63 33.31
N ALA A 9 -13.51 3.58 33.14
CA ALA A 9 -14.54 3.47 32.12
C ALA A 9 -13.83 3.57 30.77
N SER A 10 -13.58 2.43 30.13
CA SER A 10 -13.11 2.37 28.75
C SER A 10 -14.11 3.13 27.88
N LYS A 11 -13.69 4.27 27.33
CA LYS A 11 -14.44 4.96 26.28
C LYS A 11 -14.69 3.93 25.17
N GLY A 12 -15.94 3.77 24.76
CA GLY A 12 -16.29 2.87 23.65
C GLY A 12 -15.52 3.24 22.38
N PRO A 13 -15.33 2.30 21.44
CA PRO A 13 -14.69 2.60 20.18
C PRO A 13 -15.44 3.73 19.48
N ASP A 14 -14.70 4.73 18.98
CA ASP A 14 -15.29 5.96 18.44
C ASP A 14 -16.24 5.70 17.25
N LYS A 15 -16.13 4.53 16.59
CA LYS A 15 -16.98 4.10 15.46
C LYS A 15 -17.91 2.92 15.79
N GLY A 16 -18.11 2.59 17.06
CA GLY A 16 -18.96 1.46 17.46
C GLY A 16 -18.36 0.09 17.14
N SER A 17 -19.15 -0.98 17.33
CA SER A 17 -18.77 -2.33 16.94
C SER A 17 -19.14 -2.56 15.47
N PHE A 18 -18.22 -3.10 14.67
CA PHE A 18 -18.43 -3.29 13.24
C PHE A 18 -19.57 -4.30 12.99
N PRO A 19 -20.58 -3.97 12.17
CA PRO A 19 -21.65 -4.91 11.86
C PRO A 19 -21.07 -6.18 11.24
N LEU A 20 -21.50 -7.34 11.73
CA LEU A 20 -21.17 -8.61 11.09
C LEU A 20 -22.03 -8.77 9.82
N ASP A 21 -21.41 -9.26 8.75
CA ASP A 21 -22.11 -9.63 7.52
C ASP A 21 -22.82 -10.98 7.74
N HIS A 22 -24.02 -10.94 8.31
CA HIS A 22 -24.78 -12.15 8.65
C HIS A 22 -25.41 -12.82 7.43
N PHE A 23 -25.75 -12.02 6.41
CA PHE A 23 -26.49 -12.50 5.23
C PHE A 23 -25.58 -12.77 4.04
N HIS A 24 -24.25 -12.66 4.23
CA HIS A 24 -23.25 -12.92 3.20
C HIS A 24 -23.45 -12.01 1.97
N GLU A 25 -23.78 -10.74 2.20
CA GLU A 25 -24.07 -9.77 1.15
C GLU A 25 -22.83 -9.43 0.33
N CYS A 26 -21.64 -9.48 0.95
CA CYS A 26 -20.36 -9.14 0.34
C CYS A 26 -19.39 -10.33 0.24
N ASP A 27 -19.93 -11.55 0.28
CA ASP A 27 -19.17 -12.80 0.28
C ASP A 27 -18.36 -13.01 -1.02
N ASN A 28 -18.89 -12.51 -2.14
CA ASN A 28 -18.25 -12.65 -3.45
C ASN A 28 -16.98 -11.81 -3.54
N GLU A 29 -17.08 -10.53 -3.15
CA GLU A 29 -15.96 -9.59 -3.10
C GLU A 29 -14.92 -10.06 -2.07
N ALA A 30 -15.37 -10.56 -0.91
CA ALA A 30 -14.50 -11.15 0.10
C ALA A 30 -13.72 -12.35 -0.47
N LYS A 31 -14.38 -13.25 -1.20
CA LYS A 31 -13.73 -14.41 -1.85
C LYS A 31 -12.71 -13.96 -2.88
N GLN A 32 -13.03 -12.99 -3.74
CA GLN A 32 -12.10 -12.46 -4.74
C GLN A 32 -10.86 -11.84 -4.09
N TYR A 33 -11.05 -11.07 -3.02
CA TYR A 33 -9.94 -10.52 -2.25
C TYR A 33 -9.07 -11.63 -1.64
N ASN A 34 -9.67 -12.63 -1.00
CA ASN A 34 -8.95 -13.75 -0.41
C ASN A 34 -8.15 -14.57 -1.44
N VAL A 35 -8.73 -14.84 -2.61
CA VAL A 35 -8.03 -15.50 -3.72
C VAL A 35 -6.81 -14.70 -4.16
N CYS A 36 -6.94 -13.38 -4.26
CA CYS A 36 -5.82 -12.51 -4.58
C CYS A 36 -4.73 -12.55 -3.51
N ILE A 37 -5.10 -12.45 -2.23
CA ILE A 37 -4.19 -12.49 -1.08
C ILE A 37 -3.37 -13.78 -1.08
N GLN A 38 -4.02 -14.92 -1.27
CA GLN A 38 -3.37 -16.22 -1.33
C GLN A 38 -2.39 -16.31 -2.51
N LYS A 39 -2.79 -15.80 -3.69
CA LYS A 39 -1.94 -15.77 -4.89
C LYS A 39 -0.69 -14.89 -4.71
N HIS A 40 -0.77 -13.86 -3.88
CA HIS A 40 0.29 -12.87 -3.69
C HIS A 40 0.96 -12.95 -2.31
N GLU A 41 1.07 -14.17 -1.76
CA GLU A 41 1.84 -14.44 -0.52
C GLU A 41 1.44 -13.54 0.65
N ASN A 42 0.14 -13.30 0.81
CA ASN A 42 -0.41 -12.42 1.84
C ASN A 42 0.11 -10.97 1.75
N MET A 43 0.21 -10.42 0.54
CA MET A 43 0.50 -8.99 0.30
C MET A 43 -0.77 -8.21 -0.09
N PRO A 44 -1.54 -7.63 0.86
CA PRO A 44 -2.76 -6.85 0.59
C PRO A 44 -2.62 -5.76 -0.44
N LYS A 45 -1.44 -5.11 -0.48
CA LYS A 45 -1.17 -4.00 -1.39
C LYS A 45 -1.32 -4.38 -2.86
N ARG A 46 -0.98 -5.62 -3.23
CA ARG A 46 -1.17 -6.17 -4.60
C ARG A 46 -2.63 -6.47 -4.93
N CYS A 47 -3.49 -6.49 -3.93
CA CYS A 47 -4.92 -6.81 -4.02
C CYS A 47 -5.82 -5.60 -3.77
N ARG A 48 -5.26 -4.38 -3.87
CA ARG A 48 -5.95 -3.11 -3.61
C ARG A 48 -7.30 -3.00 -4.32
N LYS A 49 -7.38 -3.43 -5.58
CA LYS A 49 -8.64 -3.43 -6.35
C LYS A 49 -9.74 -4.20 -5.62
N TYR A 50 -9.49 -5.47 -5.30
CA TYR A 50 -10.47 -6.32 -4.62
C TYR A 50 -10.77 -5.86 -3.19
N GLN A 51 -9.78 -5.24 -2.53
CA GLN A 51 -9.99 -4.62 -1.22
C GLN A 51 -10.98 -3.45 -1.30
N VAL A 52 -10.83 -2.59 -2.30
CA VAL A 52 -11.76 -1.48 -2.57
C VAL A 52 -13.16 -2.01 -2.88
N ASP A 53 -13.26 -3.00 -3.77
CA ASP A 53 -14.54 -3.58 -4.16
C ASP A 53 -15.30 -4.17 -2.94
N TYR A 54 -14.58 -4.88 -2.06
CA TYR A 54 -15.15 -5.43 -0.82
C TYR A 54 -15.62 -4.34 0.16
N LEU A 55 -14.81 -3.31 0.39
CA LEU A 55 -15.20 -2.20 1.29
C LEU A 55 -16.39 -1.41 0.73
N GLN A 56 -16.41 -1.18 -0.58
CA GLN A 56 -17.51 -0.51 -1.25
C GLN A 56 -18.81 -1.30 -1.11
N CYS A 57 -18.77 -2.63 -1.27
CA CYS A 57 -19.92 -3.49 -1.03
C CYS A 57 -20.46 -3.31 0.40
N ARG A 58 -19.58 -3.34 1.41
CA ARG A 58 -20.00 -3.18 2.80
C ARG A 58 -20.62 -1.82 3.08
N MET A 59 -20.07 -0.75 2.51
CA MET A 59 -20.62 0.60 2.62
C MET A 59 -21.99 0.73 1.94
N ASN A 60 -22.20 0.03 0.83
CA ASN A 60 -23.45 0.07 0.07
C ASN A 60 -24.59 -0.68 0.80
N ASN A 61 -24.26 -1.77 1.49
CA ASN A 61 -25.22 -2.57 2.28
C ASN A 61 -25.37 -2.11 3.74
N GLY A 62 -24.72 -1.01 4.15
CA GLY A 62 -24.81 -0.51 5.52
C GLY A 62 -24.09 -1.39 6.56
N LEU A 63 -23.22 -2.29 6.11
CA LEU A 63 -22.34 -3.12 6.94
C LEU A 63 -21.06 -2.37 7.38
N MET A 64 -20.94 -1.10 6.96
CA MET A 64 -19.88 -0.15 7.29
C MET A 64 -20.36 1.28 6.96
N ASP A 65 -19.92 2.26 7.75
CA ASP A 65 -20.16 3.67 7.44
C ASP A 65 -19.49 4.08 6.13
N LYS A 66 -20.17 4.92 5.35
CA LYS A 66 -19.63 5.48 4.11
C LYS A 66 -18.47 6.42 4.43
N GLU A 67 -17.29 6.09 3.92
CA GLU A 67 -16.07 6.89 4.07
C GLU A 67 -15.31 6.93 2.75
N ASP A 68 -14.51 7.97 2.56
CA ASP A 68 -13.60 8.06 1.43
C ASP A 68 -12.49 7.00 1.56
N LEU A 69 -12.24 6.26 0.48
CA LEU A 69 -11.16 5.28 0.38
C LEU A 69 -9.80 5.87 0.76
N SER A 70 -9.57 7.15 0.47
CA SER A 70 -8.34 7.86 0.84
C SER A 70 -8.16 7.94 2.36
N LYS A 71 -9.23 8.16 3.12
CA LYS A 71 -9.21 8.14 4.60
C LYS A 71 -8.99 6.74 5.17
N LEU A 72 -9.30 5.71 4.39
CA LEU A 72 -9.02 4.31 4.72
C LEU A 72 -7.61 3.87 4.31
N GLY A 73 -6.76 4.80 3.85
CA GLY A 73 -5.39 4.51 3.42
C GLY A 73 -5.29 3.89 2.02
N LEU A 74 -6.39 3.90 1.26
CA LEU A 74 -6.48 3.36 -0.10
C LEU A 74 -6.38 4.47 -1.16
N GLY A 75 -5.55 5.49 -0.93
CA GLY A 75 -5.25 6.53 -1.91
C GLY A 75 -4.48 6.00 -3.14
N PRO A 76 -4.47 6.73 -4.27
CA PRO A 76 -3.70 6.34 -5.46
C PRO A 76 -2.19 6.34 -5.22
N GLU A 77 -1.68 7.16 -4.31
CA GLU A 77 -0.27 7.23 -3.95
C GLU A 77 0.22 5.96 -3.25
N THR A 78 -0.65 5.26 -2.53
CA THR A 78 -0.32 4.04 -1.79
C THR A 78 -0.54 2.76 -2.62
N SER A 79 -0.76 2.87 -3.93
CA SER A 79 -0.95 1.70 -4.79
C SER A 79 0.36 0.92 -4.98
N TRP A 80 0.25 -0.37 -5.28
CA TRP A 80 1.43 -1.18 -5.60
C TRP A 80 2.04 -0.74 -6.93
N GLU A 81 1.19 -0.36 -7.89
CA GLU A 81 1.57 0.13 -9.20
C GLU A 81 2.33 1.46 -9.14
N SER A 82 1.91 2.41 -8.29
CA SER A 82 2.60 3.70 -8.14
C SER A 82 4.02 3.51 -7.60
N GLU A 83 4.19 2.66 -6.58
CA GLU A 83 5.50 2.36 -6.00
C GLU A 83 6.42 1.63 -6.98
N GLU A 84 5.87 0.71 -7.77
CA GLU A 84 6.65 -0.03 -8.77
C GLU A 84 7.14 0.90 -9.89
N GLN A 85 6.28 1.81 -10.35
CA GLN A 85 6.65 2.84 -11.33
C GLN A 85 7.73 3.78 -10.80
N GLU A 86 7.63 4.21 -9.54
CA GLU A 86 8.63 5.06 -8.91
C GLU A 86 9.99 4.36 -8.80
N LYS A 87 10.01 3.09 -8.37
CA LYS A 87 11.23 2.27 -8.32
C LYS A 87 11.86 2.13 -9.69
N GLN A 88 11.05 1.84 -10.72
CA GLN A 88 11.54 1.70 -12.09
C GLN A 88 12.18 3.00 -12.57
N PHE A 89 11.51 4.13 -12.37
CA PHE A 89 12.03 5.45 -12.72
C PHE A 89 13.35 5.77 -12.01
N LEU A 90 13.44 5.48 -10.71
CA LEU A 90 14.65 5.68 -9.92
C LEU A 90 15.80 4.80 -10.43
N PHE A 91 15.53 3.53 -10.72
CA PHE A 91 16.53 2.60 -11.27
C PHE A 91 17.07 3.09 -12.62
N ASP A 92 16.18 3.51 -13.52
CA ASP A 92 16.56 4.05 -14.83
C ASP A 92 17.40 5.33 -14.70
N LYS A 93 17.03 6.20 -13.76
CA LYS A 93 17.79 7.42 -13.44
C LYS A 93 19.19 7.09 -12.92
N ILE A 94 19.29 6.14 -11.99
CA ILE A 94 20.57 5.69 -11.42
C ILE A 94 21.47 5.10 -12.51
N ASN A 95 20.93 4.23 -13.36
CA ASN A 95 21.69 3.63 -14.47
C ASN A 95 22.20 4.68 -15.44
N LYS A 96 21.34 5.64 -15.82
CA LYS A 96 21.75 6.75 -16.70
C LYS A 96 22.88 7.58 -16.09
N MET A 97 22.82 7.87 -14.79
CA MET A 97 23.88 8.60 -14.09
C MET A 97 25.18 7.78 -14.03
N LYS A 98 25.07 6.49 -13.72
CA LYS A 98 26.22 5.56 -13.68
C LYS A 98 26.91 5.49 -15.04
N THR A 99 26.16 5.34 -16.13
CA THR A 99 26.71 5.28 -17.49
C THR A 99 27.43 6.58 -17.84
N LYS A 100 26.82 7.75 -17.58
CA LYS A 100 27.47 9.04 -17.83
C LYS A 100 28.77 9.22 -17.05
N ALA A 101 28.76 8.90 -15.75
CA ALA A 101 29.96 8.97 -14.92
C ALA A 101 31.05 8.02 -15.44
N MET A 102 30.67 6.82 -15.88
CA MET A 102 31.61 5.84 -16.42
C MET A 102 32.21 6.29 -17.76
N GLU A 103 31.40 6.86 -18.66
CA GLU A 103 31.88 7.48 -19.91
C GLU A 103 32.84 8.66 -19.65
N GLU A 104 32.56 9.49 -18.65
CA GLU A 104 33.45 10.58 -18.24
C GLU A 104 34.79 10.05 -17.70
N VAL A 105 34.77 8.98 -16.89
CA VAL A 105 35.98 8.33 -16.39
C VAL A 105 36.78 7.73 -17.54
N SER A 106 36.14 7.02 -18.48
CA SER A 106 36.79 6.44 -19.66
C SER A 106 37.43 7.53 -20.53
N ARG A 107 36.72 8.63 -20.82
CA ARG A 107 37.28 9.77 -21.56
C ARG A 107 38.50 10.40 -20.87
N LYS A 108 38.47 10.50 -19.54
CA LYS A 108 39.62 11.00 -18.76
C LYS A 108 40.82 10.05 -18.84
N GLN A 109 40.60 8.74 -18.69
CA GLN A 109 41.65 7.72 -18.81
C GLN A 109 42.31 7.74 -20.20
N GLU A 110 41.52 7.84 -21.27
CA GLU A 110 42.04 7.97 -22.64
C GLU A 110 42.86 9.25 -22.84
N SER A 111 42.44 10.37 -22.24
CA SER A 111 43.19 11.64 -22.32
C SER A 111 44.51 11.63 -21.55
N SER A 112 44.58 10.94 -20.41
CA SER A 112 45.84 10.79 -19.65
C SER A 112 46.83 9.86 -20.34
N ASN A 113 46.37 8.79 -20.98
CA ASN A 113 47.26 7.87 -21.71
C ASN A 113 47.89 8.53 -22.95
N LYS A 114 47.17 9.44 -23.63
CA LYS A 114 47.71 10.20 -24.78
C LYS A 114 48.73 11.29 -24.43
N GLN A 115 48.84 11.67 -23.16
CA GLN A 115 49.81 12.67 -22.70
C GLN A 115 51.13 12.05 -22.21
N GLN A 116 51.23 10.72 -22.19
CA GLN A 116 52.41 9.97 -21.73
C GLN A 116 53.21 9.32 -22.88
N GLU A 117 52.76 9.46 -24.13
CA GLU A 117 53.50 9.16 -25.37
C GLU A 117 53.97 10.46 -26.04
#